data_AF-O52202-F1
#
_entry.id   AF-O52202-F1
#
_cell.length_a   1.000
_cell.length_b   1.000
_cell.length_c   1.000
_cell.angle_alpha   90.00
_cell.angle_beta   90.00
_cell.angle_gamma   90.00
#
_symmetry.space_group_name_H-M   'P 1'
#
loop_
_entity.id
_entity.type
_entity.pdbx_description
1 polymer ?
#
loop_
_entity_poly.entity_id
_entity_poly.type
_entity_poly.pdbx_seq_one_letter_code
_entity_poly.pdbx_strand_id
1 'polypeptide(L)'
;MAETSYASCGDLSLAYQLFGDGPIPLVFVGPFVGHVELFWTVPEFKSFFDQLASFCRVAIFDKAGTGLSDPVPKVRTLDDRAAEIEAVMDSVGFD
;
A
#
# COMPACT_ATOMS: atom_id res chain seq x y z
N MET A 1 2.25 -9.32 11.58
CA MET A 1 2.09 -9.08 10.13
C MET A 1 0.68 -8.54 9.97
N ALA A 2 0.53 -7.42 9.27
CA ALA A 2 -0.79 -6.84 9.04
C ALA A 2 -1.62 -7.76 8.13
N GLU A 3 -2.94 -7.69 8.26
CA GLU A 3 -3.87 -8.42 7.39
C GLU A 3 -3.99 -7.72 6.03
N THR A 4 -3.91 -8.49 4.95
CA THR A 4 -4.09 -7.97 3.58
C THR A 4 -5.57 -7.74 3.29
N SER A 5 -5.91 -6.51 2.91
CA SER A 5 -7.23 -6.08 2.48
C SER A 5 -7.16 -5.51 1.06
N TYR A 6 -8.31 -5.17 0.46
CA TYR A 6 -8.38 -4.71 -0.92
C TYR A 6 -9.17 -3.42 -1.07
N ALA A 7 -8.57 -2.44 -1.73
CA ALA A 7 -9.18 -1.15 -2.07
C ALA A 7 -9.71 -1.21 -3.52
N SER A 8 -10.89 -0.64 -3.76
CA SER A 8 -11.43 -0.52 -5.12
C SER A 8 -10.90 0.74 -5.79
N CYS A 9 -10.31 0.58 -6.97
CA CYS A 9 -9.80 1.67 -7.81
C CYS A 9 -10.37 1.53 -9.22
N GLY A 10 -11.59 2.03 -9.42
CA GLY A 10 -12.37 1.73 -10.63
C GLY A 10 -12.68 0.23 -10.71
N ASP A 11 -12.31 -0.41 -11.83
CA ASP A 11 -12.51 -1.85 -12.03
C ASP A 11 -11.39 -2.72 -11.42
N LEU A 12 -10.43 -2.11 -10.71
CA LEU A 12 -9.26 -2.80 -10.13
C LEU A 12 -9.41 -2.98 -8.63
N SER A 13 -8.89 -4.10 -8.14
CA SER A 13 -8.68 -4.42 -6.74
C SER A 13 -7.20 -4.24 -6.37
N LEU A 14 -6.92 -3.33 -5.44
CA LEU A 14 -5.57 -3.02 -4.96
C LEU A 14 -5.35 -3.66 -3.59
N ALA A 15 -4.42 -4.61 -3.51
CA ALA A 15 -4.01 -5.20 -2.24
C ALA A 15 -3.26 -4.17 -1.39
N TYR A 16 -3.71 -3.98 -0.15
CA TYR A 16 -3.09 -3.07 0.80
C TYR A 16 -3.03 -3.70 2.20
N GLN A 17 -2.19 -3.13 3.04
CA GLN A 17 -2.12 -3.42 4.46
C GLN A 17 -2.07 -2.11 5.25
N LEU A 18 -2.74 -2.10 6.39
CA LEU A 18 -2.77 -0.99 7.31
C LEU A 18 -2.24 -1.42 8.67
N PHE A 19 -1.31 -0.66 9.23
CA PHE A 19 -0.71 -0.96 10.53
C PHE A 19 -0.24 0.30 11.26
N GLY A 20 0.06 0.17 12.55
CA GLY A 20 0.31 1.31 13.43
C GLY A 20 -0.99 1.99 13.88
N ASP A 21 -0.89 2.77 14.94
CA ASP A 21 -2.01 3.46 15.60
C ASP A 21 -1.70 4.94 15.90
N GLY A 22 -0.61 5.46 15.34
CA GLY A 22 -0.19 6.84 15.52
C GLY A 22 -1.10 7.86 14.81
N PRO A 23 -1.03 9.15 15.20
CA PRO A 23 -1.93 10.18 14.70
C PRO A 23 -1.61 10.67 13.27
N ILE A 24 -0.46 10.29 12.72
CA ILE A 24 -0.01 10.75 11.41
C ILE A 24 -0.41 9.70 10.36
N PRO A 25 -1.32 10.01 9.42
CA PRO A 25 -1.58 9.13 8.28
C PRO A 25 -0.38 9.13 7.32
N LEU A 26 0.07 7.95 6.91
CA LEU A 26 1.17 7.78 5.96
C LEU A 26 0.82 6.72 4.92
N VAL A 27 0.85 7.08 3.65
CA VAL A 27 0.88 6.10 2.56
C VAL A 27 2.32 5.89 2.12
N PHE A 28 2.82 4.65 2.21
CA PHE A 28 4.12 4.28 1.67
C PHE A 28 3.94 3.58 0.32
N VAL A 29 4.41 4.24 -0.73
CA VAL A 29 4.45 3.67 -2.08
C VAL A 29 5.79 2.97 -2.28
N GLY A 30 5.75 1.65 -2.40
CA GLY A 30 6.95 0.83 -2.57
C GLY A 30 7.71 1.06 -3.88
N PRO A 31 8.90 0.44 -4.02
CA PRO A 31 9.69 0.49 -5.25
C PRO A 31 8.95 -0.07 -6.47
N PHE A 32 9.60 0.02 -7.65
CA PHE A 32 9.01 -0.38 -8.93
C PHE A 32 8.35 -1.76 -8.89
N VAL A 33 9.02 -2.75 -8.26
CA VAL A 33 8.49 -4.08 -7.93
C VAL A 33 8.32 -4.17 -6.42
N GLY A 34 7.14 -4.57 -5.97
CA GLY A 34 6.81 -4.74 -4.55
C GLY A 34 5.78 -5.84 -4.35
N HIS A 35 5.64 -6.27 -3.09
CA HIS A 35 4.63 -7.22 -2.66
C HIS A 35 4.36 -6.98 -1.17
N VAL A 36 3.13 -6.61 -0.80
CA VAL A 36 2.78 -6.20 0.58
C VAL A 36 3.14 -7.25 1.63
N GLU A 37 2.99 -8.54 1.30
CA GLU A 37 3.36 -9.63 2.19
C GLU A 37 4.86 -9.94 2.25
N LEU A 38 5.58 -9.86 1.12
CA LEU A 38 6.99 -10.24 1.08
C LEU A 38 7.90 -9.21 1.76
N PHE A 39 7.47 -7.95 1.89
CA PHE A 39 8.23 -6.96 2.66
C PHE A 39 8.55 -7.42 4.08
N TRP A 40 7.63 -8.14 4.73
CA TRP A 40 7.81 -8.63 6.10
C TRP A 40 8.84 -9.74 6.23
N THR A 41 9.21 -10.37 5.11
CA THR A 41 10.25 -11.42 5.06
C THR A 41 11.67 -10.86 5.04
N VAL A 42 11.81 -9.56 4.76
CA VAL A 42 13.09 -8.85 4.71
C VAL A 42 13.26 -8.08 6.04
N PRO A 43 14.23 -8.44 6.89
CA PRO A 43 14.38 -7.84 8.23
C PRO A 43 14.50 -6.31 8.22
N GLU A 44 15.14 -5.73 7.21
CA GLU A 44 15.34 -4.30 7.05
C GLU A 44 14.02 -3.56 6.81
N PHE A 45 13.16 -4.09 5.93
CA PHE A 45 11.82 -3.53 5.69
C PHE A 45 10.93 -3.69 6.91
N LYS A 46 10.97 -4.85 7.56
CA LYS A 46 10.23 -5.06 8.81
C LYS A 46 10.65 -4.02 9.86
N SER A 47 11.95 -3.85 10.11
CA SER A 47 12.45 -2.87 11.10
C SER A 47 12.07 -1.44 10.71
N PHE A 48 12.12 -1.11 9.42
CA PHE A 48 11.73 0.21 8.93
C PHE A 48 10.24 0.49 9.16
N PHE A 49 9.37 -0.46 8.82
CA PHE A 49 7.93 -0.32 9.04
C PHE A 49 7.54 -0.34 10.52
N ASP A 50 8.20 -1.16 11.34
CA ASP A 50 8.01 -1.16 12.79
C ASP A 50 8.36 0.23 13.40
N GLN A 51 9.41 0.89 12.89
CA GLN A 51 9.76 2.26 13.33
C GLN A 51 8.72 3.29 12.90
N LEU A 52 8.26 3.27 11.65
CA LEU A 52 7.21 4.18 11.20
C LEU A 52 5.90 3.97 11.97
N ALA A 53 5.51 2.72 12.21
CA ALA A 53 4.31 2.35 12.93
C ALA A 53 4.29 2.83 14.39
N SER A 54 5.46 3.16 14.97
CA SER A 54 5.55 3.68 16.34
C SER A 54 5.00 5.10 16.50
N PHE A 55 4.80 5.85 15.42
CA PHE A 55 4.26 7.21 15.44
C PHE A 55 3.30 7.55 14.30
N CYS A 56 3.17 6.69 13.28
CA CYS A 56 2.23 6.83 12.18
C CYS A 56 1.18 5.70 12.17
N ARG A 57 0.06 5.96 11.51
CA ARG A 57 -0.84 4.94 10.95
C ARG A 57 -0.46 4.80 9.48
N VAL A 58 0.12 3.65 9.11
CA VAL A 58 0.80 3.43 7.83
C VAL A 58 -0.02 2.51 6.95
N ALA A 59 -0.35 2.97 5.75
CA ALA A 59 -0.89 2.17 4.67
C ALA A 59 0.21 1.86 3.65
N ILE A 60 0.41 0.58 3.34
CA ILE A 60 1.23 0.14 2.19
C ILE A 60 0.32 -0.57 1.20
N PHE A 61 0.64 -0.49 -0.08
CA PHE A 61 -0.13 -1.20 -1.10
C PHE A 61 0.74 -1.66 -2.25
N ASP A 62 0.26 -2.69 -2.93
CA ASP A 62 0.79 -3.11 -4.21
C ASP A 62 0.13 -2.28 -5.30
N LYS A 63 0.94 -1.55 -6.06
CA LYS A 63 0.43 -0.79 -7.21
C LYS A 63 -0.25 -1.74 -8.20
N ALA A 64 -1.21 -1.26 -8.98
CA ALA A 64 -1.84 -2.07 -10.01
C ALA A 64 -0.77 -2.69 -10.95
N GLY A 65 -0.88 -4.01 -11.19
CA GLY A 65 0.10 -4.80 -11.93
C GLY A 65 1.28 -5.35 -11.12
N THR A 66 1.30 -5.20 -9.80
CA THR A 66 2.37 -5.71 -8.94
C THR A 66 1.80 -6.48 -7.74
N GLY A 67 2.63 -7.36 -7.16
CA GLY A 67 2.28 -8.11 -5.95
C GLY A 67 0.94 -8.83 -6.04
N LEU A 68 0.06 -8.54 -5.08
CA LEU A 68 -1.29 -9.13 -4.97
C LEU A 68 -2.39 -8.28 -5.62
N SER A 69 -2.07 -7.12 -6.17
CA SER A 69 -3.05 -6.28 -6.87
C SER A 69 -3.33 -6.80 -8.27
N ASP A 70 -4.51 -6.43 -8.79
CA ASP A 70 -4.94 -6.88 -10.11
C ASP A 70 -3.91 -6.58 -11.21
N PRO A 71 -3.73 -7.51 -12.18
CA PRO A 71 -2.84 -7.31 -13.30
C PRO A 71 -3.36 -6.20 -14.22
N VAL A 72 -2.45 -5.45 -14.84
CA VAL A 72 -2.79 -4.41 -15.81
C VAL A 72 -2.20 -4.71 -17.19
N PRO A 73 -2.95 -4.48 -18.29
CA PRO A 73 -2.51 -4.84 -19.64
C PRO A 73 -1.54 -3.82 -20.25
N LYS A 74 -1.37 -2.65 -19.63
CA LYS A 74 -0.55 -1.55 -20.12
C LYS A 74 0.14 -0.82 -18.98
N VAL A 75 1.20 -0.10 -19.32
CA VAL A 75 1.88 0.80 -18.38
C VAL A 75 0.89 1.89 -17.94
N ARG A 76 0.82 2.11 -16.62
CA ARG A 76 -0.04 3.10 -15.96
C ARG A 76 0.58 4.50 -16.07
N THR A 77 -0.24 5.53 -16.24
CA THR A 77 0.19 6.94 -16.24
C THR A 77 0.49 7.44 -14.81
N LEU A 78 0.89 8.71 -14.65
CA LEU A 78 1.01 9.31 -13.33
C LEU A 78 -0.36 9.53 -12.66
N ASP A 79 -1.35 10.02 -13.42
CA ASP A 79 -2.72 10.22 -12.92
C ASP A 79 -3.33 8.90 -12.44
N ASP A 80 -3.07 7.83 -13.19
CA ASP A 80 -3.42 6.47 -12.81
C ASP A 80 -2.82 6.05 -11.45
N ARG A 81 -1.57 6.42 -11.18
CA ARG A 81 -0.91 6.12 -9.90
C ARG A 81 -1.40 7.02 -8.77
N ALA A 82 -1.75 8.27 -9.06
CA ALA A 82 -2.37 9.16 -8.08
C ALA A 82 -3.74 8.61 -7.65
N ALA A 83 -4.57 8.18 -8.60
CA ALA A 83 -5.86 7.56 -8.32
C ALA A 83 -5.74 6.27 -7.48
N GLU A 84 -4.69 5.46 -7.70
CA GLU A 84 -4.41 4.29 -6.87
C GLU A 84 -4.09 4.67 -5.41
N ILE A 85 -3.35 5.76 -5.20
CA ILE A 85 -3.03 6.27 -3.85
C ILE A 85 -4.31 6.79 -3.18
N GLU A 86 -5.10 7.60 -3.88
CA GLU A 86 -6.38 8.14 -3.41
C GLU A 86 -7.35 7.00 -3.01
N ALA A 87 -7.49 5.97 -3.85
CA ALA A 87 -8.34 4.82 -3.55
C ALA A 87 -7.93 4.08 -2.25
N VAL A 88 -6.64 3.96 -1.99
CA VAL A 88 -6.14 3.36 -0.75
C VAL A 88 -6.38 4.30 0.43
N MET A 89 -6.12 5.60 0.29
CA MET A 89 -6.42 6.62 1.31
C MET A 89 -7.89 6.58 1.73
N ASP A 90 -8.81 6.61 0.76
CA ASP A 90 -10.24 6.52 1.00
C ASP A 90 -10.62 5.23 1.74
N SER A 91 -10.05 4.09 1.32
CA SER A 91 -10.34 2.78 1.92
C SER A 91 -9.88 2.66 3.38
N VAL A 92 -8.86 3.42 3.79
CA VAL A 92 -8.35 3.42 5.18
C VAL A 92 -8.82 4.61 6.01
N GLY A 93 -9.58 5.52 5.39
CA GLY A 93 -10.09 6.76 5.99
C GLY A 93 -9.00 7.78 6.28
N PHE A 94 -8.10 8.00 5.33
CA PHE A 94 -7.13 9.11 5.36
C PHE A 94 -7.70 10.29 4.56
N ASP A 95 -7.54 11.51 5.09
CA ASP A 95 -7.93 12.77 4.44
C ASP A 95 -6.80 13.37 3.58
#